data_AF-A0A6B3F529-F1
#
_entry.id   AF-A0A6B3F529-F1
#
_cell.length_a   1.000
_cell.length_b   1.000
_cell.length_c   1.000
_cell.angle_alpha   90.00
_cell.angle_beta   90.00
_cell.angle_gamma   90.00
#
_symmetry.space_group_name_H-M   'P 1'
#
loop_
_entity.id
_entity.type
_entity.pdbx_description
1 polymer ?
#
loop_
_entity_poly.entity_id
_entity_poly.type
_entity_poly.pdbx_seq_one_letter_code
_entity_poly.pdbx_strand_id
1 'polypeptide(L)'
;GASGTPYAAAVLRALLDAGESVDVVVSRAARLTLLDETGISFRDAHWREDLGAWLARGADGKPQTFPVPPLDDVRHWPAGDLGAGPSSGSYPAKGMLVVPASTASAA
;
A
#
# COMPACT_ATOMS: atom_id res chain seq x y z
N GLY A 1 1.74 -0.27 11.17
CA GLY A 1 0.54 -1.13 11.23
C GLY A 1 -0.42 -0.58 12.24
N ALA A 2 -0.93 0.63 11.98
CA ALA A 2 -2.10 1.13 12.69
C ALA A 2 -3.36 0.68 11.95
N SER A 3 -4.48 0.64 12.66
CA SER A 3 -5.78 0.33 12.06
C SER A 3 -6.14 1.38 11.00
N GLY A 4 -6.96 0.98 10.02
CA GLY A 4 -7.47 1.86 8.98
C GLY A 4 -6.86 1.59 7.61
N THR A 5 -6.59 0.33 7.26
CA THR A 5 -6.15 -0.04 5.92
C THR A 5 -7.09 0.45 4.79
N PRO A 6 -8.41 0.69 5.00
CA PRO A 6 -9.24 1.36 4.00
C PRO A 6 -8.78 2.77 3.62
N TYR A 7 -8.17 3.53 4.54
CA TYR A 7 -7.62 4.87 4.23
C TYR A 7 -6.43 4.77 3.29
N ALA A 8 -5.53 3.82 3.52
CA ALA A 8 -4.39 3.59 2.63
C ALA A 8 -4.85 3.14 1.23
N ALA A 9 -5.84 2.25 1.16
CA ALA A 9 -6.44 1.85 -0.11
C ALA A 9 -7.06 3.05 -0.85
N ALA A 10 -7.75 3.95 -0.14
CA ALA A 10 -8.33 5.14 -0.73
C ALA A 10 -7.27 6.12 -1.26
N VAL A 11 -6.21 6.36 -0.49
CA VAL A 11 -5.08 7.21 -0.92
C VAL A 11 -4.40 6.62 -2.16
N LEU A 12 -4.11 5.32 -2.16
CA LEU A 12 -3.47 4.65 -3.29
C LEU A 12 -4.34 4.72 -4.55
N ARG A 13 -5.65 4.45 -4.45
CA ARG A 13 -6.58 4.62 -5.58
C ARG A 13 -6.56 6.05 -6.11
N ALA A 14 -6.66 7.05 -5.23
CA ALA A 14 -6.70 8.46 -5.63
C ALA A 14 -5.41 8.92 -6.34
N LEU A 15 -4.23 8.46 -5.88
CA LEU A 15 -2.95 8.75 -6.53
C LEU A 15 -2.88 8.11 -7.92
N LEU A 16 -3.27 6.84 -8.04
CA LEU A 16 -3.27 6.14 -9.33
C LEU A 16 -4.28 6.74 -10.31
N ASP A 17 -5.49 7.09 -9.85
CA ASP A 17 -6.50 7.76 -10.67
C ASP A 17 -6.04 9.17 -11.13
N ALA A 18 -5.17 9.82 -10.36
CA ALA A 18 -4.53 11.08 -10.73
C ALA A 18 -3.36 10.91 -11.72
N GLY A 19 -3.03 9.67 -12.11
CA GLY A 19 -1.90 9.36 -13.00
C GLY A 19 -0.54 9.47 -12.32
N GLU A 20 -0.47 9.35 -11.00
CA GLU A 20 0.78 9.39 -10.25
C GLU A 20 1.44 8.00 -10.17
N SER A 21 2.75 7.95 -10.41
CA SER A 21 3.55 6.76 -10.13
C SER A 21 3.85 6.66 -8.63
N VAL A 22 3.68 5.46 -8.07
CA VAL A 22 3.78 5.25 -6.62
C VAL A 22 4.71 4.09 -6.26
N ASP A 23 5.63 4.36 -5.34
CA ASP A 23 6.39 3.34 -4.64
C ASP A 23 5.63 2.89 -3.39
N VAL A 24 5.38 1.58 -3.27
CA VAL A 24 4.59 0.99 -2.18
C VAL A 24 5.47 0.10 -1.31
N VAL A 25 5.52 0.41 -0.02
CA VAL A 25 6.15 -0.43 1.01
C VAL A 25 5.10 -0.84 2.02
N VAL A 26 4.91 -2.15 2.21
CA VAL A 26 3.99 -2.68 3.22
C VAL A 26 4.77 -3.34 4.35
N SER A 27 4.91 -2.61 5.47
CA SER A 27 5.60 -3.10 6.67
C SER A 27 5.02 -4.42 7.19
N ARG A 28 5.84 -5.23 7.89
CA ARG A 28 5.40 -6.47 8.52
C ARG A 28 4.18 -6.26 9.43
N ALA A 29 4.17 -5.19 10.23
CA ALA A 29 3.05 -4.87 11.10
C ALA A 29 1.78 -4.50 10.31
N ALA A 30 1.91 -3.74 9.21
CA ALA A 30 0.78 -3.39 8.36
C ALA A 30 0.17 -4.62 7.67
N ARG A 31 0.97 -5.63 7.32
CA ARG A 31 0.44 -6.90 6.74
C ARG A 31 -0.43 -7.66 7.72
N LEU A 32 -0.07 -7.66 9.01
CA LEU A 32 -0.91 -8.27 10.05
C LEU A 32 -2.23 -7.50 10.20
N THR A 33 -2.18 -6.17 10.22
CA THR A 33 -3.39 -5.35 10.26
C THR A 33 -4.27 -5.57 9.04
N LEU A 34 -3.69 -5.65 7.84
CA LEU A 34 -4.43 -5.92 6.61
C LEU A 34 -5.10 -7.29 6.64
N LEU A 35 -4.38 -8.31 7.11
CA LEU A 35 -4.95 -9.65 7.26
C LEU A 35 -6.12 -9.65 8.24
N ASP A 36 -6.00 -8.96 9.37
CA ASP A 36 -7.04 -8.86 10.39
C ASP A 36 -8.28 -8.10 9.87
N GLU A 37 -8.08 -6.97 9.21
CA GLU A 37 -9.17 -6.10 8.77
C GLU A 37 -9.86 -6.60 7.49
N THR A 38 -9.14 -7.29 6.60
CA THR A 38 -9.67 -7.62 5.26
C THR A 38 -9.58 -9.10 4.90
N GLY A 39 -8.92 -9.92 5.72
CA GLY A 39 -8.62 -11.32 5.39
C GLY A 39 -7.59 -11.51 4.27
N ILE A 40 -6.92 -10.44 3.82
CA ILE A 40 -5.97 -10.51 2.69
C ILE A 40 -4.56 -10.74 3.22
N SER A 41 -3.93 -11.82 2.77
CA SER A 41 -2.50 -12.04 2.99
C SER A 41 -1.68 -11.32 1.92
N PHE A 42 -0.98 -10.25 2.28
CA PHE A 42 -0.12 -9.51 1.33
C PHE A 42 1.28 -10.10 1.25
N ARG A 43 1.62 -10.69 0.10
CA ARG A 43 2.87 -11.45 -0.12
C ARG A 43 3.72 -10.73 -1.15
N ASP A 44 5.02 -10.61 -0.89
CA ASP A 44 5.94 -9.91 -1.81
C ASP A 44 5.95 -10.53 -3.22
N ALA A 45 5.90 -11.87 -3.30
CA ALA A 45 5.91 -12.59 -4.57
C ALA A 45 4.60 -12.46 -5.38
N HIS A 46 3.51 -12.04 -4.73
CA HIS A 46 2.16 -11.89 -5.33
C HIS A 46 1.59 -10.50 -5.07
N TRP A 47 2.48 -9.50 -4.91
CA TRP A 47 2.08 -8.18 -4.44
C TRP A 47 1.05 -7.54 -5.37
N ARG A 48 1.11 -7.81 -6.67
CA ARG A 48 0.24 -7.18 -7.66
C ARG A 48 -1.19 -7.72 -7.53
N GLU A 49 -1.34 -9.03 -7.40
CA GLU A 49 -2.63 -9.67 -7.15
C GLU A 49 -3.20 -9.27 -5.78
N ASP A 50 -2.36 -9.31 -4.74
CA ASP A 50 -2.77 -9.02 -3.37
C ASP A 50 -3.12 -7.52 -3.20
N LEU A 51 -2.39 -6.61 -3.84
CA LEU A 51 -2.71 -5.18 -3.90
C LEU A 51 -4.01 -4.94 -4.66
N GLY A 52 -4.19 -5.55 -5.83
CA GLY A 52 -5.43 -5.42 -6.59
C GLY A 52 -6.65 -5.86 -5.79
N ALA A 53 -6.54 -7.01 -5.11
CA ALA A 53 -7.60 -7.50 -4.23
C ALA A 53 -7.89 -6.53 -3.07
N TRP A 54 -6.88 -5.88 -2.51
CA TRP A 54 -7.04 -4.88 -1.45
C TRP A 54 -7.68 -3.59 -1.98
N LEU A 55 -7.22 -3.06 -3.12
CA LEU A 55 -7.77 -1.84 -3.71
C LEU A 55 -9.21 -2.01 -4.18
N ALA A 56 -9.64 -3.23 -4.53
CA ALA A 56 -11.03 -3.51 -4.88
C ALA A 56 -12.00 -3.48 -3.68
N ARG A 57 -11.51 -3.51 -2.44
CA ARG A 57 -12.35 -3.68 -1.23
C ARG A 57 -12.99 -2.37 -0.78
N GLY A 58 -14.25 -2.46 -0.37
CA GLY A 58 -14.97 -1.45 0.39
C GLY A 58 -14.40 -1.29 1.79
N ALA A 59 -14.63 -0.12 2.41
CA ALA A 59 -14.28 0.09 3.83
C ALA A 59 -15.09 -0.82 4.78
N ASP A 60 -16.25 -1.31 4.33
CA ASP A 60 -17.06 -2.32 5.00
C ASP A 60 -16.61 -3.76 4.72
N GLY A 61 -15.47 -3.93 4.05
CA GLY A 61 -14.89 -5.23 3.71
C GLY A 61 -15.49 -5.91 2.48
N LYS A 62 -16.49 -5.33 1.81
CA LYS A 62 -17.10 -5.95 0.63
C LYS A 62 -16.10 -6.08 -0.52
N PRO A 63 -15.99 -7.25 -1.17
CA PRO A 63 -15.14 -7.43 -2.34
C PRO A 63 -15.71 -6.65 -3.54
N GLN A 64 -14.85 -6.28 -4.49
CA GLN A 64 -15.23 -5.66 -5.77
C GLN A 64 -16.13 -4.42 -5.63
N THR A 65 -15.91 -3.62 -4.58
CA THR A 65 -16.66 -2.37 -4.34
C THR A 65 -16.13 -1.22 -5.17
N PHE A 66 -14.81 -1.19 -5.43
CA PHE A 66 -14.17 -0.16 -6.23
C PHE A 66 -13.53 -0.76 -7.48
N PRO A 67 -13.53 -0.04 -8.61
CA PRO A 67 -12.66 -0.39 -9.73
C PRO A 67 -11.20 -0.32 -9.26
N VAL A 68 -10.38 -1.25 -9.75
CA VAL A 68 -8.94 -1.25 -9.48
C VAL A 68 -8.25 -0.50 -10.62
N PRO A 69 -7.53 0.60 -10.35
CA PRO A 69 -6.75 1.29 -11.38
C PRO A 69 -5.64 0.38 -11.92
N PRO A 70 -5.12 0.64 -13.14
CA PRO A 70 -3.93 -0.04 -13.64
C PRO A 70 -2.77 0.07 -12.64
N LEU A 71 -2.08 -1.04 -12.39
CA LEU A 71 -0.96 -1.10 -11.43
C LEU A 71 0.40 -0.99 -12.13
N ASP A 72 0.43 -0.56 -13.39
CA ASP A 72 1.66 -0.45 -14.19
C ASP A 72 2.62 0.61 -13.62
N ASP A 73 2.06 1.67 -13.06
CA ASP A 73 2.77 2.76 -12.37
C ASP A 73 3.03 2.49 -10.88
N VAL A 74 2.74 1.27 -10.40
CA VAL A 74 3.05 0.84 -9.03
C VAL A 74 4.35 0.07 -9.00
N ARG A 75 5.26 0.50 -8.14
CA ARG A 75 6.47 -0.25 -7.78
C ARG A 75 6.41 -0.68 -6.33
N HIS A 76 6.39 -1.99 -6.08
CA HIS A 76 6.39 -2.52 -4.72
C HIS A 76 7.83 -2.83 -4.25
N TRP A 77 8.15 -2.44 -3.01
CA TRP A 77 9.42 -2.76 -2.35
C TRP A 77 9.18 -3.54 -1.04
N PRO A 78 9.86 -4.67 -0.82
CA PRO A 78 9.81 -5.37 0.46
C PRO A 78 10.32 -4.48 1.61
N ALA A 79 9.70 -4.58 2.79
CA ALA A 79 9.96 -3.71 3.94
C ALA A 79 11.35 -3.87 4.61
N GLY A 80 12.29 -4.57 3.98
CA GLY A 80 13.68 -4.69 4.41
C GLY A 80 14.68 -4.55 3.26
N ASP A 81 14.21 -4.11 2.08
CA ASP A 81 15.07 -3.93 0.91
C ASP A 81 15.87 -2.63 1.03
N LEU A 82 17.13 -2.74 1.45
CA LEU A 82 18.04 -1.60 1.53
C LEU A 82 18.43 -1.04 0.15
N GLY A 83 18.24 -1.82 -0.92
CA GLY A 83 18.46 -1.39 -2.30
C GLY A 83 17.25 -0.70 -2.93
N ALA A 84 16.14 -0.55 -2.19
CA ALA A 84 14.94 0.11 -2.68
C ALA A 84 15.21 1.57 -3.06
N GLY A 85 14.55 2.04 -4.13
CA GLY A 85 14.65 3.42 -4.59
C GLY A 85 14.48 4.45 -3.45
N PRO A 86 13.38 4.39 -2.68
CA PRO A 86 13.15 5.28 -1.54
C PRO A 86 14.22 5.28 -0.44
N SER A 87 15.13 4.31 -0.42
CA SER A 87 16.26 4.26 0.52
C SER A 87 17.39 5.23 0.14
N SER A 88 17.38 5.79 -1.08
CA SER A 88 18.37 6.76 -1.55
C SER A 88 17.84 8.20 -1.55
N GLY A 89 18.61 9.14 -1.00
CA GLY A 89 18.27 10.57 -1.02
C GLY A 89 18.30 11.21 -2.41
N SER A 90 18.91 10.56 -3.41
CA SER A 90 18.90 11.01 -4.81
C SER A 90 17.74 10.44 -5.63
N TYR A 91 16.95 9.53 -5.06
CA TYR A 91 15.84 8.91 -5.77
C TYR A 91 14.72 9.94 -5.99
N PRO A 92 14.25 10.11 -7.24
CA PRO A 92 13.24 11.12 -7.53
C PRO A 92 11.88 10.70 -6.96
N ALA A 93 11.40 11.44 -5.97
CA ALA A 93 10.06 11.30 -5.40
C ALA A 93 9.43 12.68 -5.18
N LYS A 94 8.11 12.79 -5.41
CA LYS A 94 7.34 14.02 -5.14
C LYS A 94 7.09 14.24 -3.64
N GLY A 95 7.17 13.17 -2.85
CA GLY A 95 6.94 13.18 -1.41
C GLY A 95 6.73 11.77 -0.88
N MET A 96 6.50 11.65 0.42
CA MET A 96 6.24 10.38 1.11
C MET A 96 5.01 10.50 1.98
N LEU A 97 4.16 9.48 1.94
CA LEU A 97 2.99 9.33 2.80
C LEU A 97 3.13 8.03 3.60
N VAL A 98 2.88 8.10 4.91
CA VAL A 98 2.76 6.91 5.77
C VAL A 98 1.31 6.83 6.21
N VAL A 99 0.57 5.87 5.67
CA VAL A 99 -0.87 5.72 5.91
C VAL A 99 -1.26 4.24 6.02
N PRO A 100 -1.96 3.82 7.09
CA PRO A 100 -2.04 4.50 8.38
C PRO A 100 -0.68 4.55 9.08
N ALA A 101 -0.35 5.69 9.69
CA ALA A 101 0.83 5.83 10.53
C ALA A 101 0.54 5.34 11.95
N SER A 102 1.27 4.32 12.41
CA SER A 102 1.30 3.96 13.83
C SER A 102 2.12 4.94 14.63
N THR A 103 1.84 5.08 15.93
CA THR A 103 2.67 5.88 16.85
C THR A 103 4.14 5.43 16.81
N ALA A 104 4.39 4.12 16.78
CA ALA A 104 5.74 3.55 16.69
C ALA A 104 6.47 3.83 15.36
N SER A 105 5.75 4.17 14.29
CA SER A 105 6.39 4.58 13.02
C SER A 105 6.62 6.09 12.91
N ALA A 106 5.96 6.87 13.78
CA ALA A 106 6.07 8.33 13.80
C ALA A 106 7.06 8.85 14.86
N ALA A 107 7.32 8.04 15.90
CA ALA A 107 8.31 8.29 16.95
C ALA A 107 9.73 7.95 16.49
#